data_AF-A0A4S3JRR7-F1
#
_entry.id   AF-A0A4S3JRR7-F1
#
_cell.length_a   1.000
_cell.length_b   1.000
_cell.length_c   1.000
_cell.angle_alpha   90.00
_cell.angle_beta   90.00
_cell.angle_gamma   90.00
#
_symmetry.space_group_name_H-M   'P 1'
#
loop_
_entity.id
_entity.type
_entity.pdbx_description
1 polymer ?
#
loop_
_entity_poly.entity_id
_entity_poly.type
_entity_poly.pdbx_seq_one_letter_code
_entity_poly.pdbx_strand_id
1 'polypeptide(L)' 'MESQVTTSPKVLFSKVRQMVPPLLEKFHKGQHGRVAVIGGCAEYDPLPLLPA' A
#
# COMPACT_ATOMS: atom_id res chain seq x y z
N MET A 1 -20.67 -15.66 -3.23
CA MET A 1 -21.37 -15.15 -2.04
C MET A 1 -20.59 -13.92 -1.59
N GLU A 2 -20.91 -12.76 -2.16
CA GLU A 2 -20.22 -11.51 -1.83
C GLU A 2 -20.69 -11.03 -0.46
N SER A 3 -19.80 -11.02 0.53
CA SER A 3 -20.12 -10.44 1.84
C SER A 3 -20.05 -8.92 1.71
N GLN A 4 -21.22 -8.28 1.60
CA GLN A 4 -21.35 -6.85 1.82
C GLN A 4 -20.73 -6.50 3.20
N VAL A 5 -19.76 -5.59 3.22
CA VAL A 5 -19.11 -5.15 4.46
C VAL A 5 -20.15 -4.47 5.35
N THR A 6 -20.56 -5.14 6.42
CA THR A 6 -21.64 -4.69 7.32
C THR A 6 -21.19 -3.65 8.36
N THR A 7 -19.92 -3.25 8.35
CA THR A 7 -19.36 -2.30 9.34
C THR A 7 -19.57 -0.86 8.88
N SER A 8 -20.09 -0.02 9.78
CA SER A 8 -20.26 1.40 9.46
C SER A 8 -18.92 2.07 9.12
N PRO A 9 -18.88 2.97 8.11
CA PRO A 9 -17.63 3.62 7.70
C PRO A 9 -16.89 4.31 8.85
N LYS A 10 -17.63 4.91 9.80
CA LYS A 10 -17.05 5.57 10.98
C LYS A 10 -16.22 4.62 11.84
N VAL A 11 -16.70 3.38 12.03
CA VAL A 11 -15.99 2.35 12.79
C VAL A 11 -14.74 1.89 12.03
N LEU A 12 -14.85 1.73 10.71
CA LEU A 12 -13.70 1.34 9.88
C LEU A 12 -12.59 2.41 9.90
N PHE A 13 -12.94 3.67 9.67
CA PHE A 13 -11.97 4.77 9.69
C PHE A 13 -11.29 4.94 11.05
N SER A 14 -12.02 4.70 12.14
CA SER A 14 -11.44 4.76 13.49
C SER A 14 -10.32 3.72 13.66
N LYS A 15 -10.49 2.51 13.09
CA LYS A 15 -9.47 1.46 13.14
C LYS A 15 -8.27 1.76 12.23
N VAL A 16 -8.51 2.22 10.99
CA VAL A 16 -7.43 2.53 10.03
C VAL A 16 -6.51 3.63 10.55
N ARG A 17 -7.06 4.65 11.21
CA ARG A 17 -6.25 5.75 11.79
C ARG A 17 -5.26 5.29 12.86
N GLN A 18 -5.53 4.16 13.53
CA GLN A 18 -4.61 3.59 14.52
C GLN A 18 -3.44 2.83 13.87
N MET A 19 -3.54 2.47 12.58
CA MET A 19 -2.49 1.74 11.86
C MET A 19 -1.40 2.64 11.30
N VAL A 20 -1.70 3.92 11.09
CA VAL A 20 -0.76 4.90 10.52
C VAL A 20 0.12 5.47 11.64
N PRO A 21 1.44 5.22 11.64
CA PRO A 21 2.33 5.75 12.68
C PRO A 21 2.47 7.28 12.56
N PRO A 22 2.67 8.00 13.69
CA PRO A 22 2.88 9.45 13.67
C PRO A 22 4.23 9.80 13.04
N LEU A 23 4.31 10.95 12.37
CA LEU A 23 5.56 11.49 11.85
C LEU A 23 6.29 12.23 12.97
N LEU A 24 7.42 11.68 13.43
CA LEU A 24 8.25 12.24 14.50
C LEU A 24 9.68 12.39 13.99
N GLU A 25 10.38 13.43 14.44
CA GLU A 25 11.77 13.75 14.00
C GLU A 25 12.78 12.65 14.33
N LYS A 26 12.48 11.82 15.32
CA LYS A 26 13.29 10.65 15.71
C LYS A 26 13.20 9.48 14.73
N PHE A 27 12.25 9.50 13.79
CA PHE A 27 12.09 8.43 12.81
C PHE A 27 13.01 8.62 11.61
N HIS A 28 13.68 7.55 11.21
CA HIS A 28 14.65 7.50 10.12
C HIS A 28 14.12 6.70 8.93
N LYS A 29 14.83 6.78 7.79
CA LYS A 29 14.45 6.11 6.54
C LYS A 29 14.09 4.63 6.77
N GLY A 30 12.91 4.24 6.29
CA GLY A 30 12.41 2.86 6.35
C GLY A 30 11.73 2.46 7.66
N GLN A 31 11.65 3.34 8.67
CA GLN A 31 10.91 3.06 9.92
C GLN A 31 9.38 3.21 9.76
N HIS A 32 8.92 3.89 8.71
CA HIS A 32 7.51 4.01 8.35
C HIS A 32 7.02 2.89 7.40
N GLY A 33 7.80 1.82 7.28
CA GLY A 33 7.54 0.70 6.38
C GLY A 33 8.44 0.70 5.16
N ARG A 34 8.70 -0.50 4.65
CA ARG A 34 9.36 -0.76 3.38
C ARG A 34 8.44 -1.69 2.60
N VAL A 35 8.09 -1.29 1.39
CA VAL A 35 7.18 -2.05 0.53
C VAL A 35 7.98 -2.47 -0.69
N ALA A 36 7.91 -3.76 -1.01
CA ALA A 36 8.41 -4.32 -2.26
C ALA A 36 7.20 -4.67 -3.14
N VAL A 37 7.30 -4.35 -4.42
CA VAL A 37 6.34 -4.78 -5.44
C VAL A 37 7.03 -5.87 -6.25
N ILE A 38 6.35 -7.01 -6.42
CA ILE A 38 6.84 -8.13 -7.23
C ILE A 38 5.89 -8.28 -8.42
N GLY A 39 6.44 -8.23 -9.64
CA GLY A 39 5.70 -8.19 -10.89
C GLY A 39 6.65 -7.91 -12.05
N GLY A 40 6.12 -7.52 -13.22
CA GLY A 40 6.94 -7.33 -14.43
C GLY A 40 7.16 -8.63 -15.18
N CYS A 41 6.08 -9.18 -15.74
CA CYS A 41 6.17 -10.27 -16.70
C CYS A 41 6.50 -9.65 -18.06
N ALA A 42 7.36 -10.30 -18.86
CA ALA A 42 7.85 -9.75 -20.13
C ALA A 42 6.72 -9.30 -21.07
N GLU A 43 5.58 -9.97 -21.01
CA GLU A 43 4.41 -9.75 -21.86
C GLU A 43 3.43 -8.67 -21.31
N TYR A 44 3.63 -8.21 -20.07
CA TYR A 44 2.81 -7.20 -19.41
C TYR A 44 3.60 -5.94 -19.04
N ASP A 45 4.89 -5.88 -19.42
CA ASP A 45 5.69 -4.67 -19.33
C ASP A 45 5.21 -3.71 -20.43
N PRO A 46 4.67 -2.53 -20.10
CA PRO A 46 4.14 -1.58 -21.08
C PRO A 46 5.23 -0.88 -21.90
N LEU A 47 6.40 -1.48 -22.06
CA LEU A 47 7.56 -0.89 -22.73
C LEU A 47 7.72 -1.42 -24.16
N PRO A 48 6.99 -0.90 -25.17
CA PRO A 48 7.60 -0.75 -26.48
C PRO A 48 8.59 0.42 -26.37
N LEU A 49 9.88 0.20 -26.68
CA LEU A 49 10.93 1.20 -26.98
C LEU A 49 12.10 1.38 -25.97
N LEU A 50 12.94 0.36 -25.77
CA LEU A 50 14.37 0.56 -25.44
C LEU A 50 15.18 -0.61 -26.05
N PRO A 51 16.03 -0.39 -27.07
CA PRO A 51 16.90 -1.45 -27.57
C PRO A 51 18.00 -1.73 -26.53
N ALA A 52 18.36 -3.01 -26.44
CA ALA A 52 19.41 -3.58 -25.59
C ALA A 52 20.78 -2.91 -25.79
#